data_AF-A2TDB2-F1
#
_entry.id   AF-A2TDB2-F1
#
_cell.length_a   1.000
_cell.length_b   1.000
_cell.length_c   1.000
_cell.angle_alpha   90.00
_cell.angle_beta   90.00
_cell.angle_gamma   90.00
#
_symmetry.space_group_name_H-M   'P 1'
#
loop_
_entity.id
_entity.type
_entity.pdbx_description
1 polymer ?
#
loop_
_entity_poly.entity_id
_entity_poly.type
_entity_poly.pdbx_seq_one_letter_code
_entity_poly.pdbx_strand_id
1 'polypeptide(L)' 'GGKGQLQGLFVGYKHFQLVHHSKKITLIGDANKILQYKNYFQANGARSDIDFYLQPTLNQKGVVIK' A
#
# COMPACT_ATOMS: atom_id res chain seq x y z
N GLY A 1 -24.03 2.11 -8.36
CA GLY A 1 -22.88 3.00 -8.09
C GLY A 1 -21.61 2.17 -8.17
N GLY A 2 -20.76 2.46 -9.16
CA GLY A 2 -19.69 1.56 -9.62
C GLY A 2 -18.63 1.24 -8.56
N LYS A 3 -18.47 -0.06 -8.28
CA LYS A 3 -17.29 -0.61 -7.61
C LYS A 3 -16.16 -0.57 -8.63
N GLY A 4 -15.31 0.46 -8.53
CA GLY A 4 -14.01 0.53 -9.19
C GLY A 4 -13.13 -0.59 -8.67
N GLN A 5 -13.32 -1.76 -9.24
CA GLN A 5 -12.58 -2.97 -9.01
C GLN A 5 -11.13 -2.66 -9.42
N LEU A 6 -10.23 -2.49 -8.44
CA LEU A 6 -8.78 -2.50 -8.65
C LEU A 6 -8.41 -3.93 -9.09
N GLN A 7 -8.78 -4.27 -10.32
CA GLN A 7 -8.45 -5.49 -11.02
C GLN A 7 -6.94 -5.47 -11.23
N GLY A 8 -6.20 -6.16 -10.36
CA GLY A 8 -4.76 -6.34 -10.56
C GLY A 8 -3.92 -6.58 -9.32
N LEU A 9 -4.45 -6.50 -8.11
CA LEU A 9 -3.62 -6.83 -6.95
C LEU A 9 -4.32 -7.86 -6.07
N PHE A 10 -3.77 -9.08 -6.12
CA PHE A 10 -3.78 -10.04 -5.02
C PHE A 10 -3.19 -9.39 -3.74
N VAL A 11 -3.81 -8.33 -3.21
CA VAL A 11 -3.64 -7.89 -1.82
C VAL A 11 -4.44 -8.88 -1.00
N GLY A 12 -3.99 -10.14 -1.03
CA GLY A 12 -4.50 -11.16 -0.14
C GLY A 12 -4.31 -10.65 1.29
N TYR A 13 -5.31 -10.93 2.12
CA TYR A 13 -5.36 -10.72 3.58
C TYR A 13 -4.00 -10.69 4.32
N LYS A 14 -2.99 -11.44 3.87
CA LYS A 14 -1.61 -11.42 4.38
C LYS A 14 -0.94 -10.04 4.36
N HIS A 15 -1.11 -9.24 3.30
CA HIS A 15 -0.52 -7.89 3.24
C HIS A 15 -1.18 -6.93 4.23
N PHE A 16 -2.48 -7.09 4.45
CA PHE A 16 -3.23 -6.31 5.43
C PHE A 16 -2.78 -6.64 6.86
N GLN A 17 -2.59 -7.93 7.17
CA GLN A 17 -2.03 -8.36 8.45
C GLN A 17 -0.59 -7.88 8.66
N LEU A 18 0.25 -7.85 7.61
CA LEU A 18 1.61 -7.30 7.69
C LEU A 18 1.61 -5.80 8.00
N VAL A 19 0.73 -5.04 7.35
CA VAL A 19 0.59 -3.60 7.59
C VAL A 19 0.12 -3.35 9.03
N HIS A 20 -0.80 -4.14 9.56
CA HIS A 20 -1.37 -3.89 10.89
C HIS A 20 -0.43 -4.26 12.06
N HIS A 21 0.54 -5.16 11.83
CA HIS A 21 1.51 -5.58 12.86
C HIS A 21 2.91 -5.01 12.66
N SER A 22 3.20 -4.39 11.51
CA SER A 22 4.49 -3.73 11.29
C SER A 22 4.52 -2.36 11.97
N LYS A 23 5.73 -1.91 12.34
CA LYS A 23 5.98 -0.53 12.77
C LYS A 23 6.44 0.37 11.62
N LYS A 24 6.94 -0.24 10.54
CA LYS A 24 7.53 0.45 9.39
C LYS A 24 7.11 -0.24 8.11
N ILE A 25 6.64 0.51 7.13
CA ILE A 25 6.18 -0.04 5.85
C ILE A 25 6.82 0.78 4.74
N THR A 26 7.47 0.10 3.80
CA THR A 26 8.04 0.73 2.62
C THR A 26 7.20 0.41 1.39
N LEU A 27 6.74 1.43 0.68
CA LEU A 27 6.00 1.32 -0.58
C LEU A 27 6.89 1.78 -1.73
N ILE A 28 7.19 0.89 -2.66
CA ILE A 28 8.07 1.16 -3.81
C ILE A 28 7.27 1.00 -5.10
N GLY A 29 7.25 2.02 -5.96
CA GLY A 29 6.51 1.96 -7.22
C GLY A 29 6.24 3.33 -7.82
N ASP A 30 5.27 3.42 -8.72
CA ASP A 30 4.81 4.70 -9.26
C ASP A 30 4.32 5.63 -8.12
N ALA A 31 4.67 6.92 -8.22
CA ALA A 31 4.41 7.91 -7.17
C ALA A 31 2.91 8.01 -6.82
N ASN A 32 2.03 8.03 -7.82
CA ASN A 32 0.60 8.15 -7.58
C ASN A 32 0.04 6.86 -6.97
N LYS A 33 0.52 5.70 -7.42
CA LYS A 33 0.08 4.41 -6.88
C LYS A 33 0.52 4.23 -5.42
N ILE A 34 1.77 4.51 -5.06
CA ILE A 34 2.22 4.33 -3.66
C ILE A 34 1.49 5.27 -2.69
N LEU A 35 1.12 6.48 -3.14
CA LEU A 35 0.25 7.37 -2.37
C LEU A 35 -1.16 6.78 -2.17
N GLN A 36 -1.75 6.19 -3.21
CA GLN A 36 -3.04 5.52 -3.09
C GLN A 36 -3.00 4.34 -2.11
N TYR A 37 -1.93 3.54 -2.14
CA TYR A 37 -1.75 2.43 -1.18
C TYR A 37 -1.58 2.92 0.25
N LYS A 38 -0.79 3.98 0.48
CA LYS A 38 -0.67 4.60 1.81
C LYS A 38 -2.04 5.00 2.36
N ASN A 39 -2.81 5.76 1.58
CA ASN A 39 -4.12 6.24 2.00
C ASN A 39 -5.09 5.07 2.25
N TYR A 40 -5.05 4.03 1.40
CA TYR A 40 -5.84 2.83 1.58
C TYR A 40 -5.50 2.14 2.91
N PHE A 41 -4.23 1.93 3.24
CA PHE A 41 -3.84 1.30 4.49
C PHE A 41 -4.23 2.12 5.72
N GLN A 42 -4.02 3.43 5.69
CA GLN A 42 -4.44 4.33 6.78
C GLN A 42 -5.96 4.32 6.98
N ALA A 43 -6.75 4.35 5.90
CA ALA A 43 -8.21 4.34 5.97
C ALA A 43 -8.78 2.99 6.45
N ASN A 44 -8.05 1.89 6.29
CA ASN A 44 -8.51 0.55 6.63
C ASN A 44 -7.91 0.01 7.94
N GLY A 45 -7.27 0.84 8.76
CA GLY A 45 -6.89 0.48 10.13
C GLY A 45 -5.42 0.17 10.35
N ALA A 46 -4.53 0.61 9.44
CA ALA A 46 -3.13 0.77 9.80
C ALA A 46 -3.02 1.70 11.02
N ARG A 47 -2.27 1.27 12.03
CA ARG A 47 -2.09 2.06 13.25
C ARG A 47 -1.42 3.40 12.93
N SER A 48 -1.76 4.43 13.72
CA SER A 48 -1.22 5.78 13.53
C SER A 48 0.28 5.89 13.80
N ASP A 49 0.88 4.94 14.52
CA ASP A 49 2.30 4.86 14.84
C ASP A 49 3.13 4.09 13.79
N ILE A 50 2.56 3.81 12.63
CA ILE A 50 3.26 3.18 11.51
C ILE A 50 3.97 4.24 10.67
N ASP A 51 5.27 4.11 10.54
CA ASP A 51 6.07 4.92 9.62
C ASP A 51 5.95 4.39 8.18
N PHE A 52 5.33 5.17 7.29
CA PHE A 52 5.29 4.88 5.85
C PHE A 52 6.47 5.53 5.12
N TYR A 53 7.36 4.71 4.56
CA TYR A 53 8.44 5.14 3.68
C TYR A 53 8.01 4.98 2.22
N LEU A 54 8.00 6.07 1.45
CA LEU A 54 7.58 6.06 0.05
C LEU A 54 8.82 6.17 -0.85
N GLN A 55 9.01 5.21 -1.75
CA GLN A 55 10.11 5.20 -2.71
C GLN A 55 9.54 5.20 -4.14
N PRO A 56 9.36 6.39 -4.75
CA PRO A 56 8.88 6.48 -6.11
C PRO A 56 9.93 5.97 -7.10
N THR A 57 9.49 5.25 -8.12
CA THR A 57 10.34 4.69 -9.18
C THR A 57 9.64 4.81 -10.54
N LEU A 58 10.39 5.10 -11.61
CA LEU A 58 9.82 5.30 -12.96
C LEU A 58 9.46 3.99 -13.66
N ASN A 59 10.25 2.93 -13.45
CA ASN A 59 10.19 1.71 -14.28
C ASN A 59 9.66 0.48 -13.53
N GLN A 60 9.15 0.64 -12.31
CA GLN A 60 8.62 -0.48 -11.54
C GLN A 60 7.18 -0.78 -11.94
N LYS A 61 6.96 -1.98 -12.47
CA LYS A 61 5.61 -2.45 -12.78
C LYS A 61 4.91 -2.86 -11.47
N GLY A 62 3.91 -2.08 -11.07
CA GLY A 62 3.14 -2.32 -9.84
C GLY A 62 3.72 -1.63 -8.60
N VAL A 63 3.26 -2.04 -7.42
CA VAL A 63 3.75 -1.54 -6.13
C VAL A 63 4.24 -2.72 -5.31
N VAL A 64 5.45 -2.57 -4.78
CA VAL A 64 6.07 -3.53 -3.85
C VAL A 64 5.93 -2.97 -2.45
N ILE A 65 5.51 -3.82 -1.51
CA ILE A 65 5.34 -3.49 -0.10
C ILE A 65 6.39 -4.29 0.68
N LYS A 66 7.16 -3.63 1.54
CA LYS A 66 8.17 -4.24 2.41
C LYS A 66 7.99 -3.82 3.85
#